data_AF-M8B8E1-F1
#
_entry.id   AF-M8B8E1-F1
#
_cell.length_a   1.000
_cell.length_b   1.000
_cell.length_c   1.000
_cell.angle_alpha   90.00
_cell.angle_beta   90.00
_cell.angle_gamma   90.00
#
_symmetry.space_group_name_H-M   'P 1'
#
loop_
_entity.id
_entity.type
_entity.pdbx_description
1 polymer ?
#
loop_
_entity_poly.entity_id
_entity_poly.type
_entity_poly.pdbx_seq_one_letter_code
_entity_poly.pdbx_strand_id
1 'polypeptide(L)'
;MPTNMISKVLEKAVLPLDVAPPVKKGPASRTSVRRNPNMEKLQNGYLFPEISMRREAHEKKYPDAKVISLGIGDTTQPIPSIVTSAMAEYSLALSTPEGYQGYGPEQGQKSLRKAIADVVYPNMGIRDTEVFISDGAQCDIARLQMMFGRDVTIAVQDPTFPGYVDNGVIMGQTGPAAVDEESGGSREHTSAKTSHEPVLV
;
A
#
# COMPACT_ATOMS: atom_id res chain seq x y z
N MET A 1 7.47 1.04 36.67
CA MET A 1 7.16 1.25 35.24
C MET A 1 5.79 0.64 34.98
N PRO A 2 4.73 1.43 34.71
CA PRO A 2 3.35 0.92 34.68
C PRO A 2 3.02 0.31 33.31
N THR A 3 3.41 -0.94 33.09
CA THR A 3 3.15 -1.68 31.84
C THR A 3 1.73 -2.26 31.75
N ASN A 4 0.78 -1.83 32.59
CA ASN A 4 -0.40 -2.66 32.88
C ASN A 4 -1.77 -1.96 32.84
N MET A 5 -1.87 -0.74 32.30
CA MET A 5 -3.18 -0.09 32.09
C MET A 5 -3.68 -0.20 30.64
N ILE A 6 -2.82 -0.03 29.64
CA ILE A 6 -3.22 -0.08 28.23
C ILE A 6 -3.66 -1.51 27.83
N SER A 7 -2.94 -2.54 28.29
CA SER A 7 -3.31 -3.95 28.02
C SER A 7 -4.67 -4.32 28.61
N LYS A 8 -5.01 -3.80 29.80
CA LYS A 8 -6.29 -4.05 30.48
C LYS A 8 -7.47 -3.32 29.82
N VAL A 9 -7.21 -2.18 29.18
CA VAL A 9 -8.23 -1.43 28.43
C VAL A 9 -8.55 -2.13 27.11
N LEU A 10 -7.53 -2.69 26.44
CA LEU A 10 -7.72 -3.45 25.19
C LEU A 10 -8.44 -4.79 25.40
N GLU A 11 -8.19 -5.50 26.51
CA GLU A 11 -8.94 -6.72 26.86
C GLU A 11 -10.43 -6.48 27.10
N LYS A 12 -10.81 -5.28 27.57
CA LYS A 12 -12.22 -4.93 27.85
C LYS A 12 -12.99 -4.36 26.65
N ALA A 13 -12.30 -4.00 25.57
CA ALA A 13 -12.91 -3.35 24.39
C ALA A 13 -13.25 -4.33 23.25
N VAL A 14 -13.12 -5.64 23.46
CA VAL A 14 -13.59 -6.64 22.50
C VAL A 14 -15.12 -6.62 22.51
N LEU A 15 -15.71 -5.81 21.63
CA LEU A 15 -17.10 -5.96 21.23
C LEU A 15 -17.27 -7.41 20.74
N PRO A 16 -18.17 -8.22 21.32
CA PRO A 16 -18.43 -9.56 20.82
C PRO A 16 -19.13 -9.45 19.47
N LEU A 17 -18.35 -9.41 18.39
CA LEU A 17 -18.82 -9.74 17.05
C LEU A 17 -18.90 -11.28 16.94
N ASP A 18 -19.75 -11.90 17.75
CA ASP A 18 -20.13 -13.31 17.63
C ASP A 18 -21.12 -13.48 16.45
N VAL A 19 -20.69 -13.08 15.25
CA VAL A 19 -21.38 -13.45 14.02
C VAL A 19 -20.70 -14.69 13.49
N ALA A 20 -21.30 -15.85 13.76
CA ALA A 20 -20.86 -17.10 13.16
C ALA A 20 -20.78 -16.92 11.63
N PRO A 21 -19.64 -17.28 10.98
CA PRO A 21 -19.52 -17.16 9.55
C PRO A 21 -20.65 -17.96 8.88
N PRO A 22 -21.27 -17.43 7.81
CA PRO A 22 -22.39 -18.10 7.17
C PRO A 22 -21.99 -19.51 6.76
N VAL A 23 -22.70 -20.50 7.29
CA VAL A 23 -22.49 -21.92 6.98
C VAL A 23 -22.73 -22.10 5.48
N LYS A 24 -21.68 -22.47 4.72
CA LYS A 24 -21.80 -22.82 3.30
C LYS A 24 -22.77 -24.01 3.17
N LYS A 25 -24.00 -23.73 2.74
CA LYS A 25 -24.99 -24.74 2.35
C LYS A 25 -25.01 -24.85 0.83
N GLY A 26 -24.65 -26.01 0.29
CA GLY A 26 -24.76 -26.36 -1.13
C GLY A 26 -23.43 -26.49 -1.88
N PRO A 27 -23.47 -27.04 -3.11
CA PRO A 27 -22.29 -27.16 -3.97
C PRO A 27 -21.76 -25.76 -4.34
N ALA A 28 -20.48 -25.67 -4.71
CA ALA A 28 -19.87 -24.42 -5.11
C ALA A 28 -20.63 -23.78 -6.29
N SER A 29 -21.31 -22.66 -6.05
CA SER A 29 -21.92 -21.83 -7.08
C SER A 29 -20.93 -20.75 -7.54
N ARG A 30 -21.02 -20.33 -8.80
CA ARG A 30 -20.21 -19.25 -9.39
C ARG A 30 -21.12 -18.12 -9.83
N THR A 31 -20.63 -16.89 -9.79
CA THR A 31 -21.33 -15.73 -10.35
C THR A 31 -21.19 -15.73 -11.88
N SER A 32 -22.02 -14.93 -12.57
CA SER A 32 -21.90 -14.65 -14.01
C SER A 32 -21.00 -13.44 -14.30
N VAL A 33 -20.37 -12.85 -13.29
CA VAL A 33 -19.50 -11.68 -13.42
C VAL A 33 -18.17 -12.13 -14.00
N ARG A 34 -17.81 -11.58 -15.17
CA ARG A 34 -16.50 -11.86 -15.77
C ARG A 34 -15.39 -11.24 -14.93
N ARG A 35 -14.30 -12.00 -14.74
CA ARG A 35 -13.08 -11.50 -14.12
C ARG A 35 -12.54 -10.33 -14.96
N ASN A 36 -11.96 -9.34 -14.30
CA ASN A 36 -11.26 -8.27 -14.98
C ASN A 36 -10.03 -8.86 -15.72
N PRO A 37 -9.94 -8.78 -17.07
CA PRO A 37 -8.84 -9.38 -17.83
C PRO A 37 -7.48 -8.76 -17.49
N ASN A 38 -7.43 -7.53 -17.00
CA ASN A 38 -6.18 -6.92 -16.54
C ASN A 38 -5.62 -7.64 -15.30
N MET A 39 -6.49 -8.17 -14.43
CA MET A 39 -6.09 -8.97 -13.28
C MET A 39 -5.54 -10.36 -13.67
N GLU A 40 -5.73 -10.78 -14.92
CA GLU A 40 -5.17 -12.03 -15.46
C GLU A 40 -3.77 -11.80 -16.04
N LYS A 41 -3.43 -10.55 -16.40
CA LYS A 41 -2.11 -10.20 -16.93
C LYS A 41 -1.02 -10.16 -15.85
N LEU A 42 -1.37 -9.96 -14.58
CA LEU A 42 -0.42 -9.94 -13.47
C LEU A 42 0.31 -11.28 -13.38
N GLN A 43 1.59 -11.29 -13.75
CA GLN A 43 2.45 -12.46 -13.73
C GLN A 43 2.95 -12.66 -12.28
N ASN A 44 2.36 -13.61 -11.57
CA ASN A 44 2.62 -13.95 -10.15
C ASN A 44 2.05 -12.99 -9.10
N GLY A 45 2.09 -13.44 -7.84
CA GLY A 45 1.71 -12.62 -6.70
C GLY A 45 2.68 -11.47 -6.48
N TYR A 46 2.21 -10.41 -5.83
CA TYR A 46 3.03 -9.25 -5.47
C TYR A 46 4.30 -9.69 -4.71
N LEU A 47 5.43 -9.04 -4.99
CA LEU A 47 6.76 -9.46 -4.53
C LEU A 47 6.82 -9.69 -3.02
N PHE A 48 6.24 -8.79 -2.22
CA PHE A 48 6.37 -8.84 -0.76
C PHE A 48 5.61 -9.98 -0.09
N PRO A 49 4.34 -10.28 -0.47
CA PRO A 49 3.68 -11.51 -0.05
C PRO A 49 4.50 -12.79 -0.29
N GLU A 50 5.17 -12.89 -1.44
CA GLU A 50 6.03 -14.05 -1.75
C GLU A 50 7.22 -14.15 -0.79
N ILE A 51 7.88 -13.04 -0.47
CA ILE A 51 8.97 -13.00 0.52
C ILE A 51 8.47 -13.42 1.90
N SER A 52 7.30 -12.92 2.32
CA SER A 52 6.69 -13.29 3.61
C SER A 52 6.37 -14.79 3.68
N MET A 53 5.75 -15.36 2.65
CA MET A 53 5.45 -16.80 2.60
C MET A 53 6.72 -17.66 2.70
N ARG A 54 7.81 -17.25 2.04
CA ARG A 54 9.09 -17.96 2.11
C ARG A 54 9.74 -17.86 3.48
N ARG A 55 9.67 -16.68 4.12
CA ARG A 55 10.14 -16.49 5.50
C ARG A 55 9.39 -17.42 6.46
N GLU A 56 8.05 -17.45 6.39
CA GLU A 56 7.22 -18.31 7.24
C GLU A 56 7.52 -19.80 7.02
N ALA A 57 7.69 -20.22 5.76
CA ALA A 57 8.09 -21.59 5.44
C ALA A 57 9.48 -21.94 6.00
N HIS A 58 10.41 -20.98 6.00
CA HIS A 58 11.74 -21.16 6.58
C HIS A 58 11.69 -21.28 8.11
N GLU A 59 10.95 -20.40 8.79
CA GLU A 59 10.78 -20.44 10.25
C GLU A 59 10.09 -21.74 10.70
N LYS A 60 9.11 -22.24 9.93
CA LYS A 60 8.47 -23.54 10.20
C LYS A 60 9.43 -24.72 10.02
N LYS A 61 10.30 -24.66 9.01
CA LYS A 61 11.28 -25.71 8.70
C LYS A 61 12.45 -25.72 9.70
N TYR A 62 12.82 -24.55 10.22
CA TYR A 62 13.91 -24.36 11.17
C TYR A 62 13.42 -23.55 12.39
N PRO A 63 12.68 -24.16 13.32
CA PRO A 63 12.05 -23.45 14.44
C PRO A 63 13.04 -22.73 15.37
N ASP A 64 14.27 -23.23 15.48
CA ASP A 64 15.32 -22.64 16.33
C ASP A 64 16.12 -21.54 15.61
N ALA A 65 15.85 -21.29 14.32
CA ALA A 65 16.56 -20.26 13.55
C ALA A 65 16.17 -18.86 14.04
N LYS A 66 17.19 -18.06 14.36
CA LYS A 66 17.01 -16.63 14.68
C LYS A 66 17.05 -15.82 13.38
N VAL A 67 15.91 -15.75 12.70
CA VAL A 67 15.79 -15.04 11.42
C VAL A 67 16.00 -13.53 11.63
N ILE A 68 16.86 -12.94 10.80
CA ILE A 68 17.04 -11.49 10.70
C ILE A 68 16.49 -11.05 9.34
N SER A 69 15.43 -10.26 9.37
CA SER A 69 14.73 -9.81 8.16
C SER A 69 15.36 -8.53 7.62
N LEU A 70 16.09 -8.63 6.51
CA LEU A 70 16.71 -7.50 5.78
C LEU A 70 16.17 -7.38 4.34
N GLY A 71 14.98 -7.92 4.08
CA GLY A 71 14.33 -7.92 2.77
C GLY A 71 13.43 -6.71 2.59
N ILE A 72 12.21 -6.78 3.15
CA ILE A 72 11.24 -5.69 3.09
C ILE A 72 11.78 -4.51 3.91
N GLY A 73 11.75 -3.30 3.34
CA GLY A 73 12.17 -2.06 4.00
C GLY A 73 11.19 -1.56 5.05
N ASP A 74 10.79 -2.42 5.98
CA ASP A 74 9.90 -2.07 7.09
C ASP A 74 10.69 -1.40 8.24
N THR A 75 10.10 -0.38 8.85
CA THR A 75 10.75 0.37 9.93
C THR A 75 10.72 -0.40 11.24
N THR A 76 11.83 -0.38 11.99
CA THR A 76 11.96 -1.19 13.22
C THR A 76 12.06 -0.38 14.51
N GLN A 77 12.29 0.94 14.42
CA GLN A 77 12.46 1.79 15.58
C GLN A 77 11.14 2.39 16.05
N PRO A 78 10.98 2.65 17.37
CA PRO A 78 9.79 3.33 17.89
C PRO A 78 9.60 4.71 17.27
N ILE A 79 8.33 5.10 17.09
CA ILE A 79 7.97 6.47 16.72
C ILE A 79 8.40 7.42 17.87
N PRO A 80 9.04 8.56 17.58
CA PRO A 80 9.42 9.54 18.59
C PRO A 80 8.24 9.97 19.47
N SER A 81 8.47 10.10 20.78
CA SER A 81 7.41 10.36 21.76
C SER A 81 6.62 11.64 21.50
N ILE A 82 7.25 12.67 20.93
CA ILE A 82 6.56 13.92 20.55
C ILE A 82 5.42 13.68 19.55
N VAL A 83 5.59 12.72 18.63
CA VAL A 83 4.56 12.37 17.64
C VAL A 83 3.48 11.51 18.30
N THR A 84 3.86 10.48 19.05
CA THR A 84 2.89 9.56 19.69
C THR A 84 2.06 10.26 20.76
N SER A 85 2.64 11.20 21.51
CA SER A 85 1.91 12.05 22.46
C SER A 85 0.87 12.92 21.75
N ALA A 86 1.22 13.60 20.65
CA ALA A 86 0.27 14.41 19.89
C ALA A 86 -0.89 13.57 19.32
N MET A 87 -0.61 12.35 18.85
CA MET A 87 -1.64 11.41 18.41
C MET A 87 -2.58 11.00 19.56
N ALA A 88 -2.02 10.70 20.74
CA ALA A 88 -2.79 10.34 21.92
C ALA A 88 -3.68 11.50 22.42
N GLU A 89 -3.13 12.71 22.46
CA GLU A 89 -3.86 13.93 22.80
C GLU A 89 -5.03 14.19 21.84
N TYR A 90 -4.78 14.08 20.52
CA TYR A 90 -5.84 14.21 19.52
C TYR A 90 -6.93 13.13 19.71
N SER A 91 -6.54 11.88 19.95
CA SER A 91 -7.49 10.79 20.19
C SER A 91 -8.34 11.02 21.45
N LEU A 92 -7.76 11.58 22.51
CA LEU A 92 -8.51 11.92 23.72
C LEU A 92 -9.44 13.12 23.50
N ALA A 93 -9.01 14.12 22.73
CA ALA A 93 -9.84 15.29 22.40
C ALA A 93 -11.12 14.91 21.65
N LEU A 94 -11.11 13.84 20.83
CA LEU A 94 -12.30 13.32 20.16
C LEU A 94 -13.40 12.82 21.12
N SER A 95 -13.12 12.70 22.43
CA SER A 95 -14.10 12.33 23.46
C SER A 95 -14.84 13.52 24.09
N THR A 96 -14.52 14.76 23.70
CA THR A 96 -15.20 15.97 24.21
C THR A 96 -16.02 16.65 23.11
N PRO A 97 -17.12 17.35 23.47
CA PRO A 97 -17.89 18.11 22.48
C PRO A 97 -17.06 19.15 21.72
N GLU A 98 -16.07 19.76 22.37
CA GLU A 98 -15.23 20.82 21.78
C GLU A 98 -14.14 20.28 20.87
N GLY A 99 -13.60 19.08 21.18
CA GLY A 99 -12.51 18.46 20.43
C GLY A 99 -12.97 17.52 19.33
N TYR A 100 -14.22 17.06 19.38
CA TYR A 100 -14.78 16.16 18.38
C TYR A 100 -14.90 16.82 17.00
N GLN A 101 -14.44 16.11 15.98
CA GLN A 101 -14.62 16.47 14.57
C GLN A 101 -15.06 15.24 13.78
N GLY A 102 -16.02 15.43 12.86
CA GLY A 102 -16.49 14.41 11.94
C GLY A 102 -15.58 14.28 10.72
N TYR A 103 -16.17 14.22 9.52
CA TYR A 103 -15.40 14.26 8.28
C TYR A 103 -14.52 15.51 8.20
N GLY A 104 -13.25 15.30 7.91
CA GLY A 104 -12.33 16.36 7.52
C GLY A 104 -12.40 16.66 6.02
N PRO A 105 -11.70 17.70 5.55
CA PRO A 105 -11.55 17.96 4.12
C PRO A 105 -10.79 16.81 3.44
N GLU A 106 -11.26 16.38 2.28
CA GLU A 106 -10.71 15.24 1.53
C GLU A 106 -9.29 15.50 1.05
N GLN A 107 -8.94 16.76 0.81
CA GLN A 107 -7.58 17.19 0.47
C GLN A 107 -6.61 17.14 1.69
N GLY A 108 -7.16 17.02 2.90
CA GLY A 108 -6.43 17.09 4.15
C GLY A 108 -6.47 18.45 4.85
N GLN A 109 -6.19 18.42 6.15
CA GLN A 109 -6.28 19.58 7.03
C GLN A 109 -5.38 20.72 6.55
N LYS A 110 -5.91 21.95 6.50
CA LYS A 110 -5.20 23.12 5.95
C LYS A 110 -3.88 23.39 6.69
N SER A 111 -3.87 23.24 8.02
CA SER A 111 -2.68 23.42 8.85
C SER A 111 -1.56 22.44 8.45
N LEU A 112 -1.91 21.16 8.22
CA LEU A 112 -0.95 20.14 7.78
C LEU A 112 -0.45 20.41 6.36
N ARG A 113 -1.35 20.74 5.42
CA ARG A 113 -0.96 21.09 4.04
C ARG A 113 0.01 22.26 4.00
N LYS A 114 -0.28 23.32 4.78
CA LYS A 114 0.61 24.47 4.91
C LYS A 114 1.95 24.08 5.52
N ALA A 115 1.95 23.30 6.60
CA ALA A 115 3.19 22.84 7.23
C ALA A 115 4.07 22.05 6.26
N ILE A 116 3.49 21.17 5.43
CA ILE A 116 4.24 20.44 4.39
C ILE A 116 4.79 21.40 3.34
N ALA A 117 3.98 22.33 2.82
CA ALA A 117 4.45 23.31 1.84
C ALA A 117 5.63 24.15 2.38
N ASP A 118 5.54 24.63 3.62
CA ASP A 118 6.55 25.49 4.23
C ASP A 118 7.84 24.72 4.60
N VAL A 119 7.74 23.47 5.08
CA VAL A 119 8.89 22.69 5.60
C VAL A 119 9.56 21.83 4.52
N VAL A 120 8.78 21.19 3.65
CA VAL A 120 9.30 20.23 2.66
C VAL A 120 9.64 20.93 1.35
N TYR A 121 8.91 21.98 0.97
CA TYR A 121 9.09 22.71 -0.29
C TYR A 121 9.44 24.20 -0.10
N PRO A 122 10.39 24.54 0.80
CA PRO A 122 10.71 25.94 1.10
C PRO A 122 11.24 26.64 -0.14
N ASN A 123 10.72 27.83 -0.42
CA ASN A 123 11.13 28.69 -1.54
C ASN A 123 10.91 28.07 -2.95
N MET A 124 10.09 27.03 -3.08
CA MET A 124 9.76 26.41 -4.38
C MET A 124 8.46 26.94 -5.01
N GLY A 125 7.80 27.91 -4.37
CA GLY A 125 6.53 28.47 -4.84
C GLY A 125 5.31 27.56 -4.67
N ILE A 126 5.47 26.40 -3.99
CA ILE A 126 4.38 25.45 -3.73
C ILE A 126 3.42 26.02 -2.70
N ARG A 127 2.13 26.05 -3.05
CA ARG A 127 1.05 26.53 -2.18
C ARG A 127 0.44 25.37 -1.40
N ASP A 128 -0.17 25.69 -0.25
CA ASP A 128 -0.90 24.69 0.53
C ASP A 128 -2.04 24.04 -0.28
N THR A 129 -2.62 24.74 -1.25
CA THR A 129 -3.66 24.23 -2.15
C THR A 129 -3.15 23.21 -3.18
N GLU A 130 -1.84 23.06 -3.33
CA GLU A 130 -1.20 22.09 -4.24
C GLU A 130 -0.76 20.82 -3.50
N VAL A 131 -0.89 20.81 -2.17
CA VAL A 131 -0.61 19.64 -1.33
C VAL A 131 -1.89 18.84 -1.12
N PHE A 132 -1.83 17.53 -1.39
CA PHE A 132 -2.93 16.59 -1.14
C PHE A 132 -2.44 15.56 -0.12
N ILE A 133 -3.11 15.48 1.03
CA ILE A 133 -2.76 14.53 2.09
C ILE A 133 -3.43 13.18 1.80
N SER A 134 -2.66 12.11 1.87
CA SER A 134 -3.15 10.75 1.69
C SER A 134 -2.75 9.84 2.85
N ASP A 135 -3.33 8.64 2.82
CA ASP A 135 -3.00 7.51 3.69
C ASP A 135 -1.72 6.77 3.28
N GLY A 136 -1.01 7.23 2.25
CA GLY A 136 0.29 6.71 1.86
C GLY A 136 0.57 6.78 0.36
N ALA A 137 1.87 6.80 0.03
CA ALA A 137 2.34 6.92 -1.35
C ALA A 137 1.85 5.78 -2.26
N GLN A 138 1.76 4.54 -1.75
CA GLN A 138 1.28 3.40 -2.54
C GLN A 138 -0.20 3.56 -2.95
N CYS A 139 -1.03 4.11 -2.06
CA CYS A 139 -2.44 4.41 -2.37
C CYS A 139 -2.53 5.53 -3.43
N ASP A 140 -1.70 6.56 -3.33
CA ASP A 140 -1.70 7.65 -4.31
C ASP A 140 -1.19 7.24 -5.69
N ILE A 141 -0.23 6.31 -5.77
CA ILE A 141 0.15 5.72 -7.06
C ILE A 141 -1.09 5.13 -7.75
N ALA A 142 -1.92 4.37 -7.02
CA ALA A 142 -3.15 3.81 -7.57
C ALA A 142 -4.19 4.89 -7.94
N ARG A 143 -4.37 5.91 -7.09
CA ARG A 143 -5.32 7.03 -7.36
C ARG A 143 -4.90 7.85 -8.58
N LEU A 144 -3.60 8.12 -8.74
CA LEU A 144 -3.04 8.81 -9.90
C LEU A 144 -3.21 7.98 -11.17
N GLN A 145 -2.96 6.66 -11.10
CA GLN A 145 -3.18 5.78 -12.24
C GLN A 145 -4.66 5.71 -12.65
N MET A 146 -5.57 5.72 -11.67
CA MET A 146 -7.01 5.85 -11.93
C MET A 146 -7.37 7.19 -12.57
N MET A 147 -6.74 8.28 -12.12
CA MET A 147 -6.93 9.62 -12.69
C MET A 147 -6.43 9.70 -14.15
N PHE A 148 -5.26 9.12 -14.47
CA PHE A 148 -4.73 9.10 -15.83
C PHE A 148 -5.56 8.22 -16.77
N GLY A 149 -6.15 7.15 -16.23
CA GLY A 149 -6.96 6.21 -17.00
C GLY A 149 -6.12 5.24 -17.83
N ARG A 150 -6.78 4.44 -18.67
CA ARG A 150 -6.15 3.34 -19.43
C ARG A 150 -5.42 3.79 -20.70
N ASP A 151 -5.76 4.95 -21.25
CA ASP A 151 -5.33 5.37 -22.59
C ASP A 151 -4.03 6.20 -22.54
N VAL A 152 -3.15 5.85 -21.60
CA VAL A 152 -1.81 6.44 -21.44
C VAL A 152 -0.75 5.35 -21.52
N THR A 153 0.48 5.74 -21.88
CA THR A 153 1.65 4.86 -21.77
C THR A 153 2.50 5.32 -20.60
N ILE A 154 2.99 4.38 -19.79
CA ILE A 154 3.87 4.67 -18.65
C ILE A 154 5.30 4.26 -18.98
N ALA A 155 6.26 5.08 -18.56
CA ALA A 155 7.68 4.74 -18.55
C ALA A 155 8.13 4.58 -17.09
N VAL A 156 8.95 3.57 -16.82
CA VAL A 156 9.53 3.30 -15.50
C VAL A 156 11.04 3.09 -15.64
N GLN A 157 11.78 3.33 -14.56
CA GLN A 157 13.19 2.95 -14.48
C GLN A 157 13.34 1.41 -14.54
N ASP A 158 14.54 0.93 -14.83
CA ASP A 158 14.88 -0.50 -14.73
C ASP A 158 16.24 -0.64 -14.01
N PRO A 159 16.29 -1.15 -12.76
CA PRO A 159 15.18 -1.69 -11.97
C PRO A 159 14.23 -0.62 -11.38
N THR A 160 13.03 -1.03 -10.95
CA THR A 160 12.03 -0.13 -10.34
C THR A 160 11.25 -0.77 -9.17
N PHE A 161 10.52 0.06 -8.42
CA PHE A 161 9.53 -0.39 -7.46
C PHE A 161 8.33 -1.03 -8.20
N PRO A 162 7.96 -2.29 -7.89
CA PRO A 162 6.96 -3.03 -8.67
C PRO A 162 5.57 -2.39 -8.66
N GLY A 163 5.24 -1.62 -7.62
CA GLY A 163 3.93 -0.96 -7.51
C GLY A 163 3.61 0.00 -8.66
N TYR A 164 4.61 0.56 -9.36
CA TYR A 164 4.35 1.38 -10.56
C TYR A 164 3.87 0.53 -11.73
N VAL A 165 4.53 -0.60 -11.99
CA VAL A 165 4.22 -1.52 -13.09
C VAL A 165 2.90 -2.24 -12.84
N ASP A 166 2.71 -2.78 -11.63
CA ASP A 166 1.52 -3.54 -11.26
C ASP A 166 0.24 -2.71 -11.37
N ASN A 167 0.27 -1.45 -10.93
CA ASN A 167 -0.88 -0.55 -11.11
C ASN A 167 -1.14 -0.26 -12.60
N GLY A 168 -0.09 -0.09 -13.41
CA GLY A 168 -0.25 0.08 -14.86
C GLY A 168 -0.89 -1.15 -15.53
N VAL A 169 -0.51 -2.35 -15.12
CA VAL A 169 -1.14 -3.61 -15.58
C VAL A 169 -2.61 -3.63 -15.20
N ILE A 170 -2.94 -3.37 -13.93
CA ILE A 170 -4.32 -3.36 -13.40
C ILE A 170 -5.19 -2.34 -14.15
N MET A 171 -4.65 -1.16 -14.41
CA MET A 171 -5.34 -0.09 -15.15
C MET A 171 -5.44 -0.35 -16.66
N GLY A 172 -4.77 -1.38 -17.18
CA GLY A 172 -4.84 -1.77 -18.59
C GLY A 172 -3.96 -0.92 -19.52
N GLN A 173 -2.92 -0.31 -18.98
CA GLN A 173 -1.96 0.53 -19.71
C GLN A 173 -0.83 -0.29 -20.36
N THR A 174 -0.83 -1.61 -20.16
CA THR A 174 0.20 -2.53 -20.65
C THR A 174 -0.30 -3.41 -21.80
N GLY A 175 0.66 -3.94 -22.57
CA GLY A 175 0.41 -4.93 -23.61
C GLY A 175 -0.13 -6.26 -23.08
N PRO A 176 -0.27 -7.27 -23.96
CA PRO A 176 -0.51 -8.64 -23.53
C PRO A 176 0.56 -9.09 -22.53
N ALA A 177 0.21 -10.01 -21.63
CA ALA A 177 1.21 -10.69 -20.83
C ALA A 177 2.25 -11.35 -21.74
N ALA A 178 3.53 -11.21 -21.41
CA ALA A 178 4.58 -11.99 -22.06
C ALA A 178 4.28 -13.47 -21.80
N VAL A 179 4.22 -14.25 -22.88
CA VAL A 179 4.16 -15.71 -22.79
C VAL A 179 5.62 -16.16 -22.77
N ASP A 180 6.18 -16.40 -21.59
CA ASP A 180 7.54 -16.91 -21.49
C ASP A 180 7.55 -18.37 -21.95
N GLU A 181 8.02 -18.61 -23.17
CA GLU A 181 8.49 -19.95 -23.57
C GLU A 181 9.76 -20.26 -22.76
N GLU A 182 9.70 -21.38 -22.05
CA GLU A 182 10.76 -21.95 -21.22
C GLU A 182 12.12 -21.93 -21.95
N SER A 183 12.99 -20.97 -21.61
CA SER A 183 14.41 -21.06 -21.86
C SER A 183 15.17 -20.51 -20.67
N GLY A 184 15.95 -21.38 -20.03
CA GLY A 184 16.66 -21.09 -18.80
C GLY A 184 17.68 -19.97 -18.96
N GLY A 185 17.43 -18.85 -18.28
CA GLY A 185 18.40 -17.76 -18.11
C GLY A 185 17.67 -16.46 -17.77
N SER A 186 17.88 -15.95 -16.54
CA SER A 186 17.53 -14.60 -16.06
C SER A 186 16.11 -14.08 -16.39
N ARG A 187 15.22 -14.15 -15.40
CA ARG A 187 13.81 -13.73 -15.49
C ARG A 187 13.66 -12.21 -15.72
N GLU A 188 13.31 -11.82 -16.94
CA GLU A 188 12.89 -10.45 -17.27
C GLU A 188 11.46 -10.20 -16.78
N HIS A 189 11.25 -9.09 -16.05
CA HIS A 189 9.93 -8.62 -15.69
C HIS A 189 9.28 -7.95 -16.88
N THR A 190 7.99 -8.24 -17.11
CA THR A 190 7.08 -7.68 -18.11
C THR A 190 7.58 -6.38 -18.75
N SER A 191 8.20 -6.51 -19.93
CA SER A 191 8.61 -5.40 -20.78
C SER A 191 7.38 -4.59 -21.18
N ALA A 192 7.31 -3.36 -20.67
CA ALA A 192 6.50 -2.32 -21.30
C ALA A 192 7.12 -2.08 -22.67
N LYS A 193 6.40 -2.46 -23.75
CA LYS A 193 6.72 -2.22 -25.17
C LYS A 193 8.02 -1.43 -25.36
N THR A 194 9.13 -2.13 -25.52
CA THR A 194 10.33 -1.57 -26.13
C THR A 194 10.02 -1.29 -27.59
N SER A 195 9.39 -0.16 -27.87
CA SER A 195 9.58 0.49 -29.17
C SER A 195 11.06 0.86 -29.21
N HIS A 196 11.81 0.15 -30.04
CA HIS A 196 13.15 0.55 -30.46
C HIS A 196 13.07 1.90 -31.16
N GLU A 197 12.97 2.98 -30.40
CA GLU A 197 13.36 4.32 -30.80
C GLU A 197 13.84 5.06 -29.55
N PRO A 198 15.10 5.52 -29.52
CA PRO A 198 15.62 6.28 -28.40
C PRO A 198 15.03 7.69 -28.46
N VAL A 199 14.11 8.02 -27.56
CA VAL A 199 13.77 9.43 -27.33
C VAL A 199 14.70 9.95 -26.23
N LEU A 200 15.70 10.71 -26.67
CA LEU A 200 16.61 11.49 -25.86
C LEU A 200 15.85 12.60 -25.09
N VAL A 201 16.18 12.72 -23.80
CA VAL A 201 16.03 13.87 -22.86
C VAL A 201 14.61 14.39 -22.62
#